data_AF-A0A1H8I092-F1
#
_entry.id   AF-A0A1H8I092-F1
#
_cell.length_a   1.000
_cell.length_b   1.000
_cell.length_c   1.000
_cell.angle_alpha   90.00
_cell.angle_beta   90.00
_cell.angle_gamma   90.00
#
_symmetry.space_group_name_H-M   'P 1'
#
loop_
_entity.id
_entity.type
_entity.pdbx_description
1 polymer ?
#
loop_
_entity_poly.entity_id
_entity_poly.type
_entity_poly.pdbx_seq_one_letter_code
_entity_poly.pdbx_strand_id
1 'polypeptide(L)'
;MFHATRPAPPVRLLALLSAGLLGCALLSGCTAGASAPTAATPASVSPVASEDSAGDIGNGRPTVSYDGVLVQRRVVLAVQTAADADAPAMRFELEERAHDAGVSLTDISPDVLPAGVLEQAVPQLTLLLPANVSEGQARALIEEMVSNSPAQYYVLTVLVHDLIFEVPSTDSPTLAEAIAREGILSDALGNYDTTLGANTLDVAYLGALLGDEVVDSVRSAIARPAGITPMRVSVRAGTPGGPGVDVAAEPIPKPVVLADGVSHEAAGASPIATDSLPFRPWVAYGIGLATVLSVTMAFAGWSLFQRRRRLPASALEQEQPDREWP
;
A
#
# COMPACT_ATOMS: atom_id res chain seq x y z
N MET A 1 0.12 59.63 14.80
CA MET A 1 0.66 58.74 15.85
C MET A 1 0.95 57.40 15.19
N PHE A 2 2.19 57.22 14.73
CA PHE A 2 2.65 56.02 14.02
C PHE A 2 3.53 55.22 14.97
N HIS A 3 3.12 54.00 15.30
CA HIS A 3 3.95 53.05 16.03
C HIS A 3 4.82 52.28 15.03
N ALA A 4 6.12 52.51 15.08
CA ALA A 4 7.13 51.77 14.36
C ALA A 4 7.50 50.49 15.14
N THR A 5 7.22 49.32 14.58
CA THR A 5 7.73 48.03 15.05
C THR A 5 9.00 47.67 14.28
N ARG A 6 10.10 47.46 15.03
CA ARG A 6 11.39 46.99 14.48
C ARG A 6 11.34 45.49 14.19
N PRO A 7 11.99 45.01 13.10
CA PRO A 7 12.19 43.60 12.84
C PRO A 7 13.36 43.03 13.67
N ALA A 8 13.16 41.84 14.24
CA ALA A 8 14.20 41.05 14.90
C ALA A 8 14.97 40.18 13.88
N PRO A 9 16.29 39.94 14.08
CA PRO A 9 17.10 39.14 13.18
C PRO A 9 16.89 37.62 13.35
N PRO A 10 17.11 36.81 12.29
CA PRO A 10 16.99 35.36 12.36
C PRO A 10 18.18 34.76 13.12
N VAL A 11 17.89 34.17 14.29
CA VAL A 11 18.84 33.35 15.04
C VAL A 11 19.01 32.01 14.31
N ARG A 12 20.21 31.81 13.79
CA ARG A 12 20.74 30.51 13.35
C ARG A 12 20.85 29.59 14.55
N LEU A 13 20.13 28.47 14.56
CA LEU A 13 20.32 27.39 15.52
C LEU A 13 19.99 26.05 14.85
N LEU A 14 20.93 25.58 14.02
CA LEU A 14 20.88 24.28 13.38
C LEU A 14 22.25 23.64 13.58
N ALA A 15 22.45 23.11 14.78
CA ALA A 15 23.58 22.26 15.17
C ALA A 15 23.12 21.40 16.35
N LEU A 16 23.57 20.15 16.37
CA LEU A 16 23.19 19.04 17.28
C LEU A 16 21.96 18.26 16.75
N LEU A 17 21.97 16.94 16.54
CA LEU A 17 22.83 15.91 17.08
C LEU A 17 22.71 14.65 16.21
N SER A 18 23.85 14.23 15.66
CA SER A 18 24.09 12.90 15.11
C SER A 18 24.52 11.96 16.23
N ALA A 19 23.76 10.90 16.51
CA ALA A 19 24.22 9.68 17.19
C ALA A 19 23.11 8.63 17.22
N GLY A 20 23.32 7.46 16.59
CA GLY A 20 22.34 6.36 16.67
C GLY A 20 22.56 5.23 15.67
N LEU A 21 23.81 4.80 15.46
CA LEU A 21 24.12 3.64 14.62
C LEU A 21 25.28 2.89 15.28
N LEU A 22 24.96 2.01 16.24
CA LEU A 22 25.88 0.97 16.73
C LEU A 22 25.12 -0.04 17.61
N GLY A 23 25.15 -1.32 17.21
CA GLY A 23 24.95 -2.44 18.14
C GLY A 23 23.78 -3.35 17.83
N CYS A 24 24.06 -4.46 17.13
CA CYS A 24 23.63 -5.83 17.46
C CYS A 24 23.92 -6.77 16.28
N ALA A 25 25.20 -6.96 15.95
CA ALA A 25 25.66 -8.17 15.29
C ALA A 25 26.46 -8.94 16.34
N LEU A 26 25.90 -9.98 16.95
CA LEU A 26 26.57 -11.03 17.73
C LEU A 26 25.49 -11.94 18.34
N LEU A 27 25.02 -12.95 17.61
CA LEU A 27 24.58 -14.22 18.22
C LEU A 27 24.83 -15.35 17.20
N SER A 28 26.04 -15.89 17.31
CA SER A 28 26.54 -17.11 16.70
C SER A 28 26.57 -18.20 17.80
N GLY A 29 26.19 -19.43 17.47
CA GLY A 29 26.15 -20.61 18.37
C GLY A 29 24.72 -21.19 18.46
N CYS A 30 24.45 -22.50 18.39
CA CYS A 30 25.27 -23.68 18.66
C CYS A 30 24.88 -24.85 17.75
N THR A 31 25.87 -25.67 17.44
CA THR A 31 25.74 -27.01 16.87
C THR A 31 25.43 -28.04 17.96
N ALA A 32 24.83 -29.16 17.51
CA ALA A 32 24.77 -30.49 18.13
C ALA A 32 23.56 -30.85 19.02
N GLY A 33 22.82 -31.87 18.57
CA GLY A 33 22.19 -32.86 19.43
C GLY A 33 20.76 -33.23 19.06
N ALA A 34 20.56 -34.25 18.21
CA ALA A 34 19.34 -35.04 18.25
C ALA A 34 19.57 -36.47 17.72
N SER A 35 19.35 -37.41 18.63
CA SER A 35 19.40 -38.85 18.46
C SER A 35 18.33 -39.37 17.49
N ALA A 36 18.67 -40.43 16.76
CA ALA A 36 17.68 -41.27 16.08
C ALA A 36 16.83 -42.03 17.11
N PRO A 37 15.53 -42.19 16.83
CA PRO A 37 14.97 -43.53 16.94
C PRO A 37 14.06 -43.92 15.76
N THR A 38 14.25 -45.19 15.38
CA THR A 38 13.22 -46.18 15.05
C THR A 38 12.22 -45.90 13.93
N ALA A 39 12.38 -46.70 12.87
CA ALA A 39 11.46 -46.87 11.76
C ALA A 39 10.01 -47.12 12.23
N ALA A 40 9.11 -46.25 11.80
CA ALA A 40 7.68 -46.48 11.78
C ALA A 40 7.16 -46.29 10.33
N THR A 41 6.32 -47.25 9.95
CA THR A 41 5.49 -47.43 8.76
C THR A 41 5.12 -46.13 8.01
N PRO A 42 5.17 -46.09 6.66
CA PRO A 42 4.67 -44.95 5.91
C PRO A 42 3.14 -44.94 5.97
N ALA A 43 2.60 -44.20 6.94
CA ALA A 43 1.24 -43.71 6.83
C ALA A 43 1.22 -42.65 5.72
N SER A 44 0.38 -42.85 4.72
CA SER A 44 0.11 -41.90 3.66
C SER A 44 -0.55 -40.66 4.27
N VAL A 45 0.28 -39.73 4.74
CA VAL A 45 -0.15 -38.36 5.06
C VAL A 45 -0.48 -37.70 3.73
N SER A 46 -1.76 -37.59 3.44
CA SER A 46 -2.25 -36.57 2.51
C SER A 46 -1.65 -35.23 2.95
N PRO A 47 -1.11 -34.40 2.03
CA PRO A 47 -0.70 -33.07 2.39
C PRO A 47 -1.94 -32.34 2.91
N VAL A 48 -1.93 -32.01 4.21
CA VAL A 48 -2.75 -30.93 4.73
C VAL A 48 -2.31 -29.71 3.95
N ALA A 49 -3.17 -29.25 3.04
CA ALA A 49 -3.00 -27.95 2.43
C ALA A 49 -2.92 -26.95 3.58
N SER A 50 -1.76 -26.32 3.75
CA SER A 50 -1.64 -25.17 4.64
C SER A 50 -2.57 -24.09 4.09
N GLU A 51 -3.74 -23.94 4.69
CA GLU A 51 -4.71 -22.86 4.39
C GLU A 51 -4.21 -21.48 4.86
N ASP A 52 -3.03 -21.40 5.49
CA ASP A 52 -2.41 -20.17 5.98
C ASP A 52 -1.60 -19.38 4.94
N SER A 53 -1.58 -19.79 3.67
CA SER A 53 -1.05 -18.92 2.62
C SER A 53 -2.11 -17.92 2.18
N ALA A 54 -2.53 -17.05 3.11
CA ALA A 54 -2.91 -15.70 2.74
C ALA A 54 -1.68 -15.10 2.06
N GLY A 55 -1.60 -15.21 0.73
CA GLY A 55 -0.51 -14.60 0.00
C GLY A 55 -0.48 -13.12 0.33
N ASP A 56 0.71 -12.58 0.62
CA ASP A 56 0.92 -11.15 0.93
C ASP A 56 0.45 -10.21 -0.21
N ILE A 57 -0.03 -10.76 -1.32
CA ILE A 57 -0.38 -10.04 -2.55
C ILE A 57 -1.87 -10.23 -2.83
N GLY A 58 -2.59 -9.12 -2.89
CA GLY A 58 -3.99 -9.05 -3.35
C GLY A 58 -5.02 -9.48 -2.31
N ASN A 59 -6.25 -9.67 -2.79
CA ASN A 59 -7.40 -9.96 -1.96
C ASN A 59 -7.45 -11.45 -1.67
N GLY A 60 -6.58 -11.87 -0.76
CA GLY A 60 -6.62 -13.21 -0.19
C GLY A 60 -7.97 -13.51 0.46
N ARG A 61 -8.13 -14.72 0.97
CA ARG A 61 -9.24 -15.07 1.87
C ARG A 61 -8.70 -15.18 3.28
N PRO A 62 -8.53 -14.07 4.01
CA PRO A 62 -8.21 -14.16 5.42
C PRO A 62 -9.38 -14.83 6.16
N THR A 63 -9.12 -15.29 7.38
CA THR A 63 -10.21 -15.67 8.30
C THR A 63 -10.99 -14.42 8.68
N VAL A 64 -12.24 -14.34 8.24
CA VAL A 64 -13.14 -13.20 8.45
C VAL A 64 -14.42 -13.68 9.14
N SER A 65 -14.66 -13.23 10.37
CA SER A 65 -15.96 -13.30 11.05
C SER A 65 -16.78 -12.02 10.87
N TYR A 66 -16.15 -10.93 10.42
CA TYR A 66 -16.80 -9.68 10.05
C TYR A 66 -17.35 -9.74 8.61
N ASP A 67 -18.22 -10.72 8.34
CA ASP A 67 -18.81 -10.96 7.02
C ASP A 67 -20.30 -10.56 6.95
N GLY A 68 -21.06 -11.16 6.03
CA GLY A 68 -22.45 -10.83 5.80
C GLY A 68 -22.57 -9.41 5.25
N VAL A 69 -23.39 -8.55 5.88
CA VAL A 69 -23.65 -7.18 5.40
C VAL A 69 -22.40 -6.28 5.37
N LEU A 70 -21.32 -6.70 6.02
CA LEU A 70 -20.04 -5.98 6.07
C LEU A 70 -19.17 -6.22 4.82
N VAL A 71 -19.45 -7.29 4.08
CA VAL A 71 -18.76 -7.66 2.83
C VAL A 71 -19.72 -7.49 1.66
N GLN A 72 -19.26 -6.87 0.59
CA GLN A 72 -20.03 -6.67 -0.63
C GLN A 72 -19.34 -7.28 -1.84
N ARG A 73 -20.14 -7.86 -2.74
CA ARG A 73 -19.72 -8.11 -4.12
C ARG A 73 -19.83 -6.82 -4.90
N ARG A 74 -18.72 -6.36 -5.46
CA ARG A 74 -18.66 -5.18 -6.32
C ARG A 74 -17.82 -5.43 -7.54
N VAL A 75 -18.07 -4.66 -8.59
CA VAL A 75 -17.28 -4.71 -9.81
C VAL A 75 -16.12 -3.73 -9.66
N VAL A 76 -14.92 -4.20 -10.01
CA VAL A 76 -13.71 -3.39 -10.13
C VAL A 76 -13.26 -3.35 -11.58
N LEU A 77 -12.92 -2.16 -12.04
CA LEU A 77 -12.23 -1.89 -13.30
C LEU A 77 -10.77 -1.58 -12.98
N ALA A 78 -9.88 -2.51 -13.32
CA ALA A 78 -8.44 -2.33 -13.21
C ALA A 78 -7.86 -2.02 -14.59
N VAL A 79 -7.23 -0.88 -14.74
CA VAL A 79 -6.73 -0.39 -16.03
C VAL A 79 -5.22 -0.29 -16.00
N GLN A 80 -4.61 -0.93 -16.99
CA GLN A 80 -3.20 -0.77 -17.29
C GLN A 80 -3.02 0.19 -18.47
N THR A 81 -2.30 1.28 -18.25
CA THR A 81 -1.98 2.25 -19.29
C THR A 81 -0.70 1.85 -20.03
N ALA A 82 -0.55 2.30 -21.27
CA ALA A 82 0.75 2.27 -21.94
C ALA A 82 1.78 3.11 -21.14
N ALA A 83 3.07 2.84 -21.35
CA ALA A 83 4.14 3.49 -20.57
C ALA A 83 4.18 5.02 -20.73
N ASP A 84 3.69 5.54 -21.85
CA ASP A 84 3.62 6.95 -22.23
C ASP A 84 2.20 7.53 -22.16
N ALA A 85 1.21 6.73 -21.76
CA ALA A 85 -0.17 7.19 -21.66
C ALA A 85 -0.40 8.05 -20.40
N ASP A 86 -1.22 9.09 -20.55
CA ASP A 86 -1.61 10.01 -19.49
C ASP A 86 -2.72 9.37 -18.63
N ALA A 87 -2.33 8.70 -17.54
CA ALA A 87 -3.27 8.05 -16.63
C ALA A 87 -4.29 9.03 -16.00
N PRO A 88 -3.92 10.26 -15.57
CA PRO A 88 -4.89 11.29 -15.19
C PRO A 88 -5.92 11.63 -16.28
N ALA A 89 -5.50 11.79 -17.54
CA ALA A 89 -6.44 12.07 -18.64
C ALA A 89 -7.39 10.90 -18.88
N MET A 90 -6.88 9.67 -18.82
CA MET A 90 -7.69 8.45 -18.90
C MET A 90 -8.69 8.34 -17.74
N ARG A 91 -8.27 8.66 -16.52
CA ARG A 91 -9.14 8.72 -15.33
C ARG A 91 -10.28 9.71 -15.55
N PHE A 92 -9.96 10.91 -16.03
CA PHE A 92 -10.95 11.95 -16.31
C PHE A 92 -11.98 11.52 -17.36
N GLU A 93 -11.52 10.92 -18.47
CA GLU A 93 -12.43 10.42 -19.52
C GLU A 93 -13.35 9.30 -18.99
N LEU A 94 -12.83 8.41 -18.14
CA LEU A 94 -13.65 7.38 -17.46
C LEU A 94 -14.69 8.00 -16.51
N GLU A 95 -14.32 9.04 -15.76
CA GLU A 95 -15.24 9.75 -14.86
C GLU A 95 -16.35 10.48 -15.62
N GLU A 96 -16.01 11.18 -16.71
CA GLU A 96 -16.99 11.88 -17.55
C GLU A 96 -18.05 10.89 -18.08
N ARG A 97 -17.62 9.72 -18.54
CA ARG A 97 -18.54 8.70 -19.07
C ARG A 97 -19.33 7.98 -18.00
N ALA A 98 -18.70 7.68 -16.88
CA ALA A 98 -19.43 7.13 -15.76
C ALA A 98 -20.50 8.13 -15.31
N HIS A 99 -20.18 9.42 -15.26
CA HIS A 99 -21.15 10.48 -14.98
C HIS A 99 -22.31 10.49 -16.00
N ASP A 100 -22.02 10.44 -17.30
CA ASP A 100 -23.04 10.37 -18.36
C ASP A 100 -23.92 9.11 -18.24
N ALA A 101 -23.35 8.00 -17.76
CA ALA A 101 -24.05 6.76 -17.47
C ALA A 101 -24.78 6.74 -16.10
N GLY A 102 -24.67 7.79 -15.30
CA GLY A 102 -25.24 7.86 -13.95
C GLY A 102 -24.55 6.94 -12.93
N VAL A 103 -23.27 6.65 -13.15
CA VAL A 103 -22.41 5.78 -12.33
C VAL A 103 -21.32 6.62 -11.68
N SER A 104 -21.10 6.45 -10.37
CA SER A 104 -19.95 7.04 -9.68
C SER A 104 -18.79 6.06 -9.66
N LEU A 105 -17.58 6.51 -9.99
CA LEU A 105 -16.36 5.73 -9.83
C LEU A 105 -15.65 6.13 -8.54
N THR A 106 -15.18 5.15 -7.78
CA THR A 106 -14.42 5.37 -6.55
C THR A 106 -13.04 4.75 -6.70
N ASP A 107 -11.98 5.51 -6.43
CA ASP A 107 -10.62 4.94 -6.42
C ASP A 107 -10.51 3.93 -5.27
N ILE A 108 -9.86 2.79 -5.52
CA ILE A 108 -9.68 1.75 -4.51
C ILE A 108 -8.27 1.17 -4.58
N SER A 109 -7.76 0.64 -3.45
CA SER A 109 -6.45 -0.01 -3.43
C SER A 109 -6.41 -1.17 -4.43
N PRO A 110 -5.31 -1.36 -5.19
CA PRO A 110 -5.12 -2.55 -6.03
C PRO A 110 -5.17 -3.85 -5.23
N ASP A 111 -5.00 -3.82 -3.91
CA ASP A 111 -5.08 -5.01 -3.05
C ASP A 111 -6.45 -5.68 -3.04
N VAL A 112 -7.51 -5.04 -3.56
CA VAL A 112 -8.81 -5.69 -3.76
C VAL A 112 -8.81 -6.70 -4.92
N LEU A 113 -7.78 -6.66 -5.76
CA LEU A 113 -7.65 -7.53 -6.92
C LEU A 113 -7.11 -8.90 -6.51
N PRO A 114 -7.48 -9.98 -7.23
CA PRO A 114 -6.89 -11.28 -7.03
C PRO A 114 -5.36 -11.25 -7.28
N ALA A 115 -4.61 -12.03 -6.50
CA ALA A 115 -3.15 -12.14 -6.63
C ALA A 115 -2.69 -12.37 -8.08
N GLY A 116 -3.37 -13.27 -8.81
CA GLY A 116 -3.00 -13.58 -10.19
C GLY A 116 -3.08 -12.41 -11.18
N VAL A 117 -3.88 -11.37 -10.87
CA VAL A 117 -3.90 -10.12 -11.66
C VAL A 117 -2.68 -9.27 -11.32
N LEU A 118 -2.40 -9.09 -10.02
CA LEU A 118 -1.30 -8.28 -9.52
C LEU A 118 0.09 -8.85 -9.86
N GLU A 119 0.21 -10.18 -9.93
CA GLU A 119 1.42 -10.88 -10.37
C GLU A 119 1.76 -10.62 -11.85
N GLN A 120 0.75 -10.32 -12.66
CA GLN A 120 0.92 -10.07 -14.10
C GLN A 120 1.15 -8.59 -14.38
N ALA A 121 0.38 -7.73 -13.71
CA ALA A 121 0.47 -6.29 -13.87
C ALA A 121 -0.04 -5.57 -12.62
N VAL A 122 0.68 -4.52 -12.22
CA VAL A 122 0.16 -3.54 -11.26
C VAL A 122 -0.62 -2.50 -12.07
N PRO A 123 -1.96 -2.44 -11.97
CA PRO A 123 -2.74 -1.46 -12.70
C PRO A 123 -2.42 -0.04 -12.23
N GLN A 124 -2.41 0.91 -13.16
CA GLN A 124 -2.23 2.33 -12.83
C GLN A 124 -3.51 2.94 -12.29
N LEU A 125 -4.68 2.43 -12.68
CA LEU A 125 -5.98 2.85 -12.16
C LEU A 125 -6.75 1.62 -11.66
N THR A 126 -7.27 1.67 -10.43
CA THR A 126 -8.16 0.64 -9.88
C THR A 126 -9.42 1.33 -9.37
N LEU A 127 -10.53 1.10 -10.05
CA LEU A 127 -11.78 1.83 -9.87
C LEU A 127 -12.88 0.88 -9.44
N LEU A 128 -13.47 1.16 -8.28
CA LEU A 128 -14.62 0.44 -7.75
C LEU A 128 -15.90 1.07 -8.26
N LEU A 129 -16.81 0.23 -8.76
CA LEU A 129 -18.14 0.64 -9.19
C LEU A 129 -19.18 0.44 -8.07
N PRO A 130 -20.32 1.15 -8.11
CA PRO A 130 -21.40 0.97 -7.15
C PRO A 130 -21.98 -0.44 -7.19
N ALA A 131 -22.54 -0.89 -6.08
CA ALA A 131 -23.03 -2.27 -5.92
C ALA A 131 -24.14 -2.69 -6.91
N ASN A 132 -24.84 -1.74 -7.53
CA ASN A 132 -25.89 -1.99 -8.52
C ASN A 132 -25.38 -2.06 -9.96
N VAL A 133 -24.06 -1.93 -10.18
CA VAL A 133 -23.46 -1.96 -11.52
C VAL A 133 -22.96 -3.36 -11.85
N SER A 134 -23.30 -3.84 -13.05
CA SER A 134 -22.87 -5.13 -13.59
C SER A 134 -21.53 -5.04 -14.33
N GLU A 135 -20.85 -6.19 -14.48
CA GLU A 135 -19.62 -6.27 -15.29
C GLU A 135 -19.81 -5.82 -16.74
N GLY A 136 -20.99 -6.07 -17.33
CA GLY A 136 -21.30 -5.62 -18.69
C GLY A 136 -21.34 -4.10 -18.82
N GLN A 137 -21.93 -3.42 -17.82
CA GLN A 137 -21.94 -1.96 -17.77
C GLN A 137 -20.53 -1.40 -17.53
N ALA A 138 -19.75 -2.02 -16.63
CA ALA A 138 -18.36 -1.62 -16.39
C ALA A 138 -17.49 -1.77 -17.65
N ARG A 139 -17.71 -2.85 -18.43
CA ARG A 139 -17.02 -3.07 -19.70
C ARG A 139 -17.41 -2.04 -20.76
N ALA A 140 -18.68 -1.67 -20.85
CA ALA A 140 -19.13 -0.64 -21.79
C ALA A 140 -18.42 0.71 -21.55
N LEU A 141 -18.19 1.11 -20.28
CA LEU A 141 -17.49 2.36 -19.94
C LEU A 141 -16.08 2.45 -20.58
N ILE A 142 -15.33 1.34 -20.55
CA ILE A 142 -13.96 1.27 -21.07
C ILE A 142 -13.92 0.98 -22.57
N GLU A 143 -14.80 0.13 -23.11
CA GLU A 143 -14.80 -0.24 -24.54
C GLU A 143 -15.15 0.93 -25.47
N GLU A 144 -15.94 1.88 -24.99
CA GLU A 144 -16.28 3.07 -25.76
C GLU A 144 -15.09 4.05 -25.85
N MET A 145 -13.93 3.78 -25.22
CA MET A 145 -12.78 4.71 -25.14
C MET A 145 -12.04 4.80 -26.46
N VAL A 146 -12.23 5.93 -27.15
CA VAL A 146 -11.66 6.18 -28.48
C VAL A 146 -10.32 6.90 -28.41
N SER A 147 -10.16 7.83 -27.46
CA SER A 147 -9.00 8.75 -27.43
C SER A 147 -7.83 8.20 -26.61
N ASN A 148 -8.11 7.47 -25.53
CA ASN A 148 -7.11 6.95 -24.60
C ASN A 148 -7.36 5.46 -24.36
N SER A 149 -7.23 4.61 -25.38
CA SER A 149 -7.45 3.18 -25.20
C SER A 149 -6.39 2.59 -24.24
N PRO A 150 -6.80 1.80 -23.24
CA PRO A 150 -5.87 1.18 -22.30
C PRO A 150 -4.99 0.14 -23.00
N ALA A 151 -3.78 -0.09 -22.48
CA ALA A 151 -2.92 -1.17 -22.97
C ALA A 151 -3.50 -2.53 -22.60
N GLN A 152 -4.05 -2.62 -21.39
CA GLN A 152 -4.78 -3.78 -20.89
C GLN A 152 -5.79 -3.33 -19.85
N TYR A 153 -6.90 -4.05 -19.71
CA TYR A 153 -7.86 -3.79 -18.63
C TYR A 153 -8.49 -5.09 -18.15
N TYR A 154 -8.98 -5.07 -16.91
CA TYR A 154 -9.69 -6.16 -16.28
C TYR A 154 -10.99 -5.63 -15.68
N VAL A 155 -12.08 -6.36 -15.92
CA VAL A 155 -13.37 -6.13 -15.27
C VAL A 155 -13.69 -7.38 -14.47
N LEU A 156 -13.74 -7.23 -13.15
CA LEU A 156 -13.82 -8.36 -12.22
C LEU A 156 -14.85 -8.07 -11.13
N THR A 157 -15.65 -9.07 -10.77
CA THR A 157 -16.37 -9.05 -9.49
C THR A 157 -15.41 -9.44 -8.36
N VAL A 158 -15.27 -8.57 -7.36
CA VAL A 158 -14.44 -8.77 -6.16
C VAL A 158 -15.27 -8.66 -4.89
N LEU A 159 -14.71 -9.17 -3.80
CA LEU A 159 -15.26 -8.98 -2.45
C LEU A 159 -14.55 -7.80 -1.79
N VAL A 160 -15.31 -6.84 -1.27
CA VAL A 160 -14.74 -5.70 -0.55
C VAL A 160 -15.36 -5.60 0.83
N HIS A 161 -14.55 -5.17 1.79
CA HIS A 161 -15.04 -4.69 3.07
C HIS A 161 -15.52 -3.26 2.92
N ASP A 162 -16.73 -3.01 3.43
CA ASP A 162 -17.33 -1.69 3.53
C ASP A 162 -17.73 -1.49 5.00
N LEU A 163 -16.76 -1.04 5.79
CA LEU A 163 -16.82 -0.98 7.24
C LEU A 163 -16.93 0.46 7.71
N ILE A 164 -17.76 0.70 8.72
CA ILE A 164 -17.70 1.89 9.56
C ILE A 164 -17.36 1.45 10.98
N PHE A 165 -16.25 1.95 11.49
CA PHE A 165 -15.90 1.90 12.91
C PHE A 165 -16.47 3.15 13.59
N GLU A 166 -17.55 2.98 14.34
CA GLU A 166 -18.14 4.07 15.12
C GLU A 166 -17.60 4.03 16.55
N VAL A 167 -16.99 5.15 16.97
CA VAL A 167 -16.48 5.35 18.33
C VAL A 167 -17.23 6.49 19.02
N PRO A 168 -17.73 6.29 20.25
CA PRO A 168 -18.36 7.38 21.01
C PRO A 168 -17.30 8.40 21.44
N SER A 169 -17.56 9.69 21.18
CA SER A 169 -16.68 10.80 21.58
C SER A 169 -17.49 12.06 21.82
N THR A 170 -17.23 12.76 22.93
CA THR A 170 -17.80 14.10 23.17
C THR A 170 -16.99 15.21 22.48
N ASP A 171 -15.83 14.88 21.91
CA ASP A 171 -14.96 15.77 21.16
C ASP A 171 -14.34 15.03 19.98
N SER A 172 -15.16 14.75 18.96
CA SER A 172 -14.77 14.02 17.76
C SER A 172 -13.63 14.67 16.96
N PRO A 173 -13.54 16.02 16.82
CA PRO A 173 -12.39 16.66 16.17
C PRO A 173 -11.06 16.34 16.86
N THR A 174 -10.97 16.52 18.18
CA THR A 174 -9.73 16.23 18.94
C THR A 174 -9.35 14.76 18.86
N LEU A 175 -10.34 13.86 18.90
CA LEU A 175 -10.10 12.42 18.75
C LEU A 175 -9.59 12.06 17.35
N ALA A 176 -10.18 12.63 16.29
CA ALA A 176 -9.74 12.40 14.92
C ALA A 176 -8.29 12.85 14.70
N GLU A 177 -7.91 14.02 15.23
CA GLU A 177 -6.53 14.50 15.19
C GLU A 177 -5.56 13.59 15.97
N ALA A 178 -5.99 13.05 17.12
CA ALA A 178 -5.17 12.12 17.90
C ALA A 178 -4.93 10.81 17.14
N ILE A 179 -5.97 10.25 16.52
CA ILE A 179 -5.89 9.05 15.68
C ILE A 179 -4.97 9.27 14.47
N ALA A 180 -5.16 10.38 13.75
CA ALA A 180 -4.34 10.73 12.59
C ALA A 180 -2.86 10.91 12.96
N ARG A 181 -2.58 11.47 14.15
CA ARG A 181 -1.21 11.66 14.65
C ARG A 181 -0.52 10.34 15.02
N GLU A 182 -1.25 9.33 15.48
CA GLU A 182 -0.68 8.00 15.74
C GLU A 182 -0.28 7.29 14.45
N GLY A 183 -0.99 7.51 13.33
CA GLY A 183 -0.68 6.93 12.01
C GLY A 183 -0.97 5.43 11.88
N ILE A 184 -1.34 4.75 12.96
CA ILE A 184 -1.59 3.29 12.99
C ILE A 184 -2.71 2.89 12.01
N LEU A 185 -3.75 3.71 11.88
CA LEU A 185 -4.84 3.40 10.95
C LEU A 185 -4.41 3.52 9.50
N SER A 186 -3.55 4.48 9.17
CA SER A 186 -3.02 4.62 7.81
C SER A 186 -2.11 3.43 7.45
N ASP A 187 -1.40 2.88 8.43
CA ASP A 187 -0.59 1.68 8.25
C ASP A 187 -1.47 0.42 8.09
N ALA A 188 -2.49 0.27 8.94
CA ALA A 188 -3.34 -0.93 8.94
C ALA A 188 -4.40 -0.96 7.83
N LEU A 189 -4.98 0.19 7.48
CA LEU A 189 -6.08 0.32 6.51
C LEU A 189 -5.63 0.90 5.18
N GLY A 190 -4.48 1.58 5.13
CA GLY A 190 -4.10 2.41 4.00
C GLY A 190 -4.99 3.65 3.93
N ASN A 191 -6.06 3.55 3.15
CA ASN A 191 -7.03 4.62 2.93
C ASN A 191 -8.27 4.42 3.79
N TYR A 192 -8.64 5.46 4.53
CA TYR A 192 -9.87 5.53 5.31
C TYR A 192 -10.37 6.98 5.35
N ASP A 193 -11.67 7.14 5.55
CA ASP A 193 -12.32 8.43 5.73
C ASP A 193 -12.76 8.60 7.18
N THR A 194 -12.88 9.85 7.63
CA THR A 194 -13.43 10.17 8.95
C THR A 194 -14.63 11.11 8.81
N THR A 195 -15.71 10.79 9.53
CA THR A 195 -16.90 11.65 9.62
C THR A 195 -17.14 12.04 11.07
N LEU A 196 -17.27 13.35 11.31
CA LEU A 196 -17.50 13.92 12.64
C LEU A 196 -18.99 13.94 12.95
N GLY A 197 -19.42 13.10 13.89
CA GLY A 197 -20.75 13.12 14.48
C GLY A 197 -20.82 14.01 15.72
N ALA A 198 -22.04 14.27 16.21
CA ALA A 198 -22.25 15.10 17.40
C ALA A 198 -21.70 14.47 18.70
N ASN A 199 -21.74 13.14 18.80
CA ASN A 199 -21.21 12.37 19.94
C ASN A 199 -20.45 11.11 19.49
N THR A 200 -20.08 11.06 18.21
CA THR A 200 -19.42 9.92 17.59
C THR A 200 -18.37 10.41 16.60
N LEU A 201 -17.35 9.59 16.40
CA LEU A 201 -16.46 9.67 15.26
C LEU A 201 -16.63 8.37 14.48
N ASP A 202 -16.90 8.50 13.19
CA ASP A 202 -16.99 7.37 12.27
C ASP A 202 -15.70 7.30 11.46
N VAL A 203 -15.07 6.14 11.43
CA VAL A 203 -13.95 5.82 10.53
C VAL A 203 -14.47 4.85 9.48
N ALA A 204 -14.54 5.28 8.23
CA ALA A 204 -15.03 4.46 7.12
C ALA A 204 -13.86 3.82 6.36
N TYR A 205 -13.98 2.54 6.06
CA TYR A 205 -13.02 1.76 5.29
C TYR A 205 -13.73 1.03 4.15
N LEU A 206 -13.29 1.30 2.92
CA LEU A 206 -13.73 0.61 1.72
C LEU A 206 -12.51 0.02 1.01
N GLY A 207 -12.33 -1.29 1.09
CA GLY A 207 -11.08 -1.92 0.64
C GLY A 207 -11.09 -3.43 0.62
N ALA A 208 -9.89 -4.01 0.66
CA ALA A 208 -9.68 -5.45 0.65
C ALA A 208 -10.26 -6.11 1.91
N LEU A 209 -10.42 -7.43 1.87
CA LEU A 209 -10.88 -8.16 3.06
C LEU A 209 -9.83 -8.05 4.18
N LEU A 210 -10.30 -7.66 5.36
CA LEU A 210 -9.48 -7.57 6.56
C LEU A 210 -9.72 -8.82 7.41
N GLY A 211 -8.64 -9.47 7.84
CA GLY A 211 -8.75 -10.55 8.83
C GLY A 211 -9.20 -10.04 10.19
N ASP A 212 -9.78 -10.91 11.01
CA ASP A 212 -10.29 -10.56 12.34
C ASP A 212 -9.25 -9.89 13.24
N GLU A 213 -8.00 -10.36 13.17
CA GLU A 213 -6.88 -9.79 13.92
C GLU A 213 -6.61 -8.32 13.54
N VAL A 214 -6.75 -7.99 12.25
CA VAL A 214 -6.57 -6.62 11.74
C VAL A 214 -7.73 -5.74 12.20
N VAL A 215 -8.97 -6.24 12.12
CA VAL A 215 -10.16 -5.51 12.60
C VAL A 215 -10.05 -5.23 14.10
N ASP A 216 -9.64 -6.21 14.91
CA ASP A 216 -9.45 -6.05 16.35
C ASP A 216 -8.28 -5.11 16.70
N SER A 217 -7.21 -5.13 15.91
CA SER A 217 -6.10 -4.18 16.01
C SER A 217 -6.57 -2.74 15.73
N VAL A 218 -7.35 -2.53 14.66
CA VAL A 218 -7.92 -1.22 14.30
C VAL A 218 -8.85 -0.71 15.40
N ARG A 219 -9.74 -1.56 15.92
CA ARG A 219 -10.62 -1.19 17.06
C ARG A 219 -9.79 -0.79 18.28
N SER A 220 -8.69 -1.49 18.54
CA SER A 220 -7.79 -1.18 19.65
C SER A 220 -7.05 0.14 19.45
N ALA A 221 -6.63 0.43 18.22
CA ALA A 221 -5.99 1.69 17.86
C ALA A 221 -6.95 2.88 17.98
N ILE A 222 -8.22 2.73 17.58
CA ILE A 222 -9.26 3.78 17.72
C ILE A 222 -9.63 4.01 19.19
N ALA A 223 -9.77 2.93 19.97
CA ALA A 223 -10.22 3.01 21.36
C ALA A 223 -9.22 3.68 22.31
N ARG A 224 -7.91 3.53 22.02
CA ARG A 224 -6.81 4.04 22.86
C ARG A 224 -6.84 5.56 23.05
N PRO A 225 -6.81 6.41 22.00
CA PRO A 225 -6.89 7.86 22.16
C PRO A 225 -8.27 8.32 22.66
N ALA A 226 -9.33 7.52 22.46
CA ALA A 226 -10.65 7.77 23.02
C ALA A 226 -10.77 7.44 24.52
N GLY A 227 -9.79 6.76 25.12
CA GLY A 227 -9.83 6.36 26.53
C GLY A 227 -10.92 5.34 26.84
N ILE A 228 -11.30 4.50 25.88
CA ILE A 228 -12.32 3.46 26.04
C ILE A 228 -11.76 2.06 25.75
N THR A 229 -12.56 1.02 25.94
CA THR A 229 -12.19 -0.34 25.55
C THR A 229 -12.48 -0.60 24.07
N PRO A 230 -11.72 -1.47 23.38
CA PRO A 230 -11.96 -1.79 21.96
C PRO A 230 -13.38 -2.30 21.69
N MET A 231 -13.99 -3.00 22.67
CA MET A 231 -15.37 -3.48 22.58
C MET A 231 -16.42 -2.38 22.45
N ARG A 232 -16.09 -1.12 22.83
CA ARG A 232 -16.97 0.03 22.67
C ARG A 232 -16.87 0.70 21.29
N VAL A 233 -15.91 0.30 20.46
CA VAL A 233 -15.87 0.65 19.04
C VAL A 233 -16.76 -0.36 18.32
N SER A 234 -17.86 0.12 17.77
CA SER A 234 -18.79 -0.73 17.01
C SER A 234 -18.36 -0.80 15.54
N VAL A 235 -18.61 -1.94 14.90
CA VAL A 235 -18.33 -2.15 13.47
C VAL A 235 -19.66 -2.39 12.78
N ARG A 236 -19.96 -1.61 11.75
CA ARG A 236 -21.20 -1.71 10.96
C ARG A 236 -20.91 -1.59 9.46
N ALA A 237 -21.89 -1.95 8.64
CA ALA A 237 -21.79 -1.81 7.19
C ALA A 237 -21.81 -0.32 6.81
N GLY A 238 -20.91 0.09 5.91
CA GLY A 238 -20.90 1.45 5.38
C GLY A 238 -22.10 1.73 4.47
N THR A 239 -22.41 0.81 3.56
CA THR A 239 -23.62 0.84 2.75
C THR A 239 -24.70 -0.06 3.38
N PRO A 240 -25.75 0.52 3.98
CA PRO A 240 -26.81 -0.27 4.59
C PRO A 240 -27.68 -0.98 3.54
N GLY A 241 -28.14 -2.19 3.85
CA GLY A 241 -29.17 -2.90 3.09
C GLY A 241 -28.71 -3.66 1.85
N GLY A 242 -27.40 -3.82 1.64
CA GLY A 242 -26.87 -4.76 0.64
C GLY A 242 -27.12 -6.23 1.05
N PRO A 243 -27.14 -7.18 0.09
CA PRO A 243 -27.41 -8.59 0.36
C PRO A 243 -26.36 -9.27 1.25
N GLY A 244 -25.21 -8.62 1.49
CA GLY A 244 -24.09 -9.17 2.23
C GLY A 244 -23.48 -10.39 1.56
N VAL A 245 -22.34 -10.84 2.07
CA VAL A 245 -21.63 -12.02 1.59
C VAL A 245 -21.11 -12.83 2.77
N ASP A 246 -21.50 -14.09 2.83
CA ASP A 246 -20.87 -15.09 3.71
C ASP A 246 -19.57 -15.56 3.04
N VAL A 247 -18.43 -15.10 3.56
CA VAL A 247 -17.12 -15.32 2.94
C VAL A 247 -16.72 -16.81 2.96
N ALA A 248 -17.19 -17.57 3.95
CA ALA A 248 -16.93 -19.00 4.07
C ALA A 248 -17.71 -19.82 3.04
N ALA A 249 -18.90 -19.35 2.63
CA ALA A 249 -19.69 -19.97 1.59
C ALA A 249 -19.26 -19.59 0.16
N GLU A 250 -18.41 -18.57 0.01
CA GLU A 250 -17.99 -18.11 -1.31
C GLU A 250 -17.03 -19.07 -2.01
N PRO A 251 -17.20 -19.32 -3.31
CA PRO A 251 -16.27 -20.14 -4.08
C PRO A 251 -14.85 -19.58 -4.05
N ILE A 252 -13.86 -20.47 -3.90
CA ILE A 252 -12.45 -20.09 -4.03
C ILE A 252 -12.23 -19.49 -5.43
N PRO A 253 -11.61 -18.30 -5.55
CA PRO A 253 -11.33 -17.67 -6.84
C PRO A 253 -10.58 -18.66 -7.71
N LYS A 254 -11.10 -18.92 -8.91
CA LYS A 254 -10.33 -19.68 -9.89
C LYS A 254 -9.09 -18.86 -10.26
N PRO A 255 -7.92 -19.49 -10.43
CA PRO A 255 -6.77 -18.80 -11.00
C PRO A 255 -7.20 -18.10 -12.28
N VAL A 256 -6.87 -16.82 -12.41
CA VAL A 256 -7.16 -16.04 -13.61
C VAL A 256 -6.26 -16.59 -14.72
N VAL A 257 -6.80 -17.53 -15.51
CA VAL A 257 -6.16 -18.01 -16.73
C VAL A 257 -6.52 -17.03 -17.83
N LEU A 258 -5.62 -16.09 -18.10
CA LEU A 258 -5.75 -15.24 -19.27
C LEU A 258 -5.49 -16.09 -20.50
N ALA A 259 -6.48 -16.20 -21.38
CA ALA A 259 -6.21 -16.63 -22.75
C ALA A 259 -5.26 -15.59 -23.37
N ASP A 260 -4.22 -16.05 -24.07
CA ASP A 260 -3.28 -15.20 -24.80
C ASP A 260 -4.04 -14.10 -25.53
N GLY A 261 -3.69 -12.84 -25.23
CA GLY A 261 -4.43 -11.67 -25.66
C GLY A 261 -4.73 -11.69 -27.15
N VAL A 262 -5.97 -11.37 -27.50
CA VAL A 262 -6.28 -10.97 -28.88
C VAL A 262 -5.57 -9.64 -29.08
N SER A 263 -4.36 -9.68 -29.61
CA SER A 263 -3.69 -8.53 -30.19
C SER A 263 -4.64 -7.96 -31.23
N HIS A 264 -5.22 -6.79 -30.99
CA HIS A 264 -5.86 -6.03 -32.04
C HIS A 264 -4.77 -5.58 -33.02
N GLU A 265 -4.46 -6.43 -33.99
CA GLU A 265 -3.62 -6.11 -35.12
C GLU A 265 -4.39 -5.10 -35.97
N ALA A 266 -4.06 -3.82 -35.79
CA ALA A 266 -4.56 -2.74 -36.62
C ALA A 266 -4.19 -3.03 -38.07
N ALA A 267 -5.19 -3.43 -38.87
CA ALA A 267 -5.02 -3.66 -40.29
C ALA A 267 -4.63 -2.34 -40.98
N GLY A 268 -3.38 -2.26 -41.45
CA GLY A 268 -3.01 -1.38 -42.56
C GLY A 268 -1.87 -0.41 -42.32
N ALA A 269 -0.63 -0.91 -42.32
CA ALA A 269 0.51 -0.19 -42.89
C ALA A 269 1.63 -1.18 -43.26
N SER A 270 2.11 -1.12 -44.50
CA SER A 270 3.14 -1.98 -45.07
C SER A 270 4.43 -2.05 -44.23
N PRO A 271 5.11 -3.21 -44.16
CA PRO A 271 6.32 -3.35 -43.38
C PRO A 271 7.50 -2.66 -44.08
N ILE A 272 8.02 -1.60 -43.45
CA ILE A 272 9.42 -1.19 -43.66
C ILE A 272 10.26 -2.09 -42.76
N ALA A 273 11.05 -2.97 -43.39
CA ALA A 273 12.03 -3.79 -42.70
C ALA A 273 13.11 -2.88 -42.09
N THR A 274 13.02 -2.62 -40.80
CA THR A 274 14.13 -2.18 -39.98
C THR A 274 14.55 -3.34 -39.08
N ASP A 275 15.70 -3.92 -39.39
CA ASP A 275 16.45 -4.79 -38.47
C ASP A 275 16.82 -3.98 -37.21
N SER A 276 15.93 -3.99 -36.22
CA SER A 276 16.24 -3.56 -34.86
C SER A 276 16.43 -4.80 -34.00
N LEU A 277 17.67 -4.99 -33.54
CA LEU A 277 18.05 -6.03 -32.59
C LEU A 277 17.14 -5.96 -31.34
N PRO A 278 16.74 -7.12 -30.77
CA PRO A 278 15.85 -7.17 -29.62
C PRO A 278 16.56 -6.65 -28.37
N PHE A 279 16.42 -5.35 -28.09
CA PHE A 279 16.79 -4.77 -26.82
C PHE A 279 15.79 -5.26 -25.77
N ARG A 280 16.18 -6.30 -25.04
CA ARG A 280 15.45 -6.80 -23.88
C ARG A 280 15.42 -5.71 -22.81
N PRO A 281 14.25 -5.25 -22.33
CA PRO A 281 14.12 -4.14 -21.37
C PRO A 281 14.87 -4.40 -20.04
N TRP A 282 15.15 -5.66 -19.72
CA TRP A 282 15.97 -6.07 -18.58
C TRP A 282 17.43 -5.59 -18.63
N VAL A 283 17.99 -5.34 -19.82
CA VAL A 283 19.38 -4.86 -19.96
C VAL A 283 19.49 -3.38 -19.59
N ALA A 284 18.48 -2.57 -19.93
CA ALA A 284 18.44 -1.15 -19.55
C ALA A 284 18.31 -0.99 -18.02
N TYR A 285 17.50 -1.85 -17.39
CA TYR A 285 17.36 -1.86 -15.93
C TYR A 285 18.68 -2.25 -15.22
N GLY A 286 19.41 -3.23 -15.76
CA GLY A 286 20.72 -3.64 -15.24
C GLY A 286 21.77 -2.53 -15.28
N ILE A 287 21.80 -1.73 -16.36
CA ILE A 287 22.72 -0.59 -16.49
C ILE A 287 22.35 0.55 -15.52
N GLY A 288 21.04 0.82 -15.37
CA GLY A 288 20.55 1.82 -14.40
C GLY A 288 20.92 1.47 -12.96
N LEU A 289 20.70 0.23 -12.54
CA LEU A 289 21.02 -0.21 -11.18
C LEU A 289 22.54 -0.17 -10.91
N ALA A 290 23.36 -0.58 -11.88
CA ALA A 290 24.82 -0.60 -11.74
C ALA A 290 25.42 0.82 -11.62
N THR A 291 24.86 1.80 -12.34
CA THR A 291 25.30 3.20 -12.24
C THR A 291 24.95 3.81 -10.89
N VAL A 292 23.73 3.57 -10.39
CA VAL A 292 23.30 4.03 -9.05
C VAL A 292 24.21 3.44 -7.96
N LEU A 293 24.41 2.12 -7.95
CA LEU A 293 25.28 1.46 -6.97
C LEU A 293 26.73 1.97 -6.99
N SER A 294 27.27 2.22 -8.19
CA SER A 294 28.63 2.74 -8.36
C SER A 294 28.78 4.16 -7.78
N VAL A 295 27.78 5.03 -8.00
CA VAL A 295 27.76 6.40 -7.45
C VAL A 295 27.65 6.37 -5.93
N THR A 296 26.77 5.52 -5.37
CA THR A 296 26.62 5.40 -3.91
C THR A 296 27.90 4.91 -3.24
N MET A 297 28.56 3.90 -3.82
CA MET A 297 29.85 3.39 -3.34
C MET A 297 30.96 4.45 -3.41
N ALA A 298 31.01 5.25 -4.48
CA ALA A 298 31.98 6.35 -4.61
C ALA A 298 31.77 7.43 -3.54
N PHE A 299 30.52 7.83 -3.25
CA PHE A 299 30.21 8.78 -2.18
C PHE A 299 30.56 8.25 -0.79
N ALA A 300 30.23 6.98 -0.51
CA ALA A 300 30.56 6.34 0.76
C ALA A 300 32.09 6.28 0.97
N GLY A 301 32.84 5.86 -0.06
CA GLY A 301 34.30 5.82 -0.04
C GLY A 301 34.93 7.20 0.14
N TRP A 302 34.40 8.22 -0.54
CA TRP A 302 34.87 9.61 -0.39
C TRP A 302 34.66 10.14 1.03
N SER A 303 33.51 9.84 1.65
CA SER A 303 33.22 10.26 3.02
C SER A 303 34.18 9.66 4.05
N LEU A 304 34.51 8.37 3.90
CA LEU A 304 35.49 7.67 4.74
C LEU A 304 36.90 8.20 4.54
N PHE A 305 37.26 8.51 3.30
CA PHE A 305 38.55 9.11 2.96
C PHE A 305 38.70 10.52 3.58
N GLN A 306 37.66 11.35 3.52
CA GLN A 306 37.67 12.67 4.18
C GLN A 306 37.78 12.56 5.71
N ARG A 307 37.10 11.59 6.33
CA ARG A 307 37.26 11.34 7.78
C ARG A 307 38.69 10.98 8.15
N ARG A 308 39.36 10.12 7.36
CA ARG A 308 40.77 9.76 7.61
C ARG A 308 41.73 10.95 7.47
N ARG A 309 41.49 11.86 6.52
CA ARG A 309 42.36 13.03 6.34
C ARG A 309 42.18 14.12 7.40
N ARG A 310 41.10 14.11 8.18
CA ARG A 310 40.86 15.09 9.26
C ARG A 310 41.48 14.73 10.61
N LEU A 311 42.22 13.62 10.69
CA LEU A 311 43.06 13.25 11.84
C LEU A 311 44.51 13.24 11.32
N PRO A 312 45.36 14.27 11.51
CA PRO A 312 45.64 14.96 12.78
C PRO A 312 46.00 16.47 12.63
N ALA A 313 45.22 17.37 13.23
CA ALA A 313 45.66 18.78 13.41
C ALA A 313 45.46 19.32 14.83
N SER A 314 44.76 18.57 15.70
CA SER A 314 44.42 19.01 17.06
C SER A 314 45.34 18.46 18.16
N ALA A 315 46.50 17.91 17.81
CA ALA A 315 47.44 17.31 18.78
C ALA A 315 48.65 18.20 19.13
N LEU A 316 48.67 19.48 18.72
CA LEU A 316 49.81 20.38 18.92
C LEU A 316 49.39 21.77 19.43
N GLU A 317 48.35 21.88 20.26
CA GLU A 317 48.08 23.12 20.99
C GLU A 317 48.52 22.98 22.45
N GLN A 318 49.84 23.02 22.58
CA GLN A 318 50.64 23.77 23.55
C GLN A 318 50.00 24.11 24.90
N GLU A 319 50.35 23.29 25.89
CA GLU A 319 50.32 23.54 27.32
C GLU A 319 51.02 24.89 27.63
N GLN A 320 50.23 25.91 28.01
CA GLN A 320 50.74 27.19 28.48
C GLN A 320 50.77 27.16 30.01
N PRO A 321 51.96 27.09 30.66
CA PRO A 321 52.04 26.98 32.11
C PRO A 321 51.63 28.29 32.77
N ASP A 322 50.78 28.15 33.79
CA ASP A 322 50.28 29.23 34.64
C ASP A 322 51.45 29.99 35.30
N ARG A 323 51.41 31.31 35.11
CA ARG A 323 52.35 32.26 35.71
C ARG A 323 51.77 32.69 37.06
N GLU A 324 52.22 32.05 38.13
CA GLU A 324 51.98 32.53 39.49
C GLU A 324 52.64 33.90 39.68
N TRP A 325 51.87 34.88 40.15
CA TRP A 325 52.36 36.18 40.63
C TRP A 325 52.25 36.22 42.17
N PRO A 326 53.27 36.77 42.87
CA PRO A 326 53.14 37.21 44.26
C PRO A 326 52.43 38.56 44.40
#